data_AF-A0A6P3Z1L9-F1
#
_entry.id   AF-A0A6P3Z1L9-F1
#
_cell.length_a   1.000
_cell.length_b   1.000
_cell.length_c   1.000
_cell.angle_alpha   90.00
_cell.angle_beta   90.00
_cell.angle_gamma   90.00
#
_symmetry.space_group_name_H-M   'P 1'
#
loop_
_entity.id
_entity.type
_entity.pdbx_description
1 polymer ?
#
loop_
_entity_poly.entity_id
_entity_poly.type
_entity_poly.pdbx_seq_one_letter_code
_entity_poly.pdbx_strand_id
1 'polypeptide(L)'
;MLFINVIFQKSLQKEKKRTENANTANVKLLHECGLLCNRLQECSVNFLIEEEDKLIVDTSSPSDAIDLLTTSDNRIGLLLAEAQLLAQDIENAVAVDDDFHSNEGDRTKTEDGLRKMVTDILVDNARLRKQINSVILCALNTNAKAEKDEDEDEVVPLRKTVLSKFLES
;
A
#
# COMPACT_ATOMS: atom_id res chain seq x y z
N MET A 1 -22.39 50.23 12.43
CA MET A 1 -22.09 49.20 13.45
C MET A 1 -22.84 47.88 13.19
N LEU A 2 -24.16 47.88 12.98
CA LEU A 2 -24.96 46.67 12.65
C LEU A 2 -24.50 45.93 11.38
N PHE A 3 -24.18 46.66 10.30
CA PHE A 3 -23.76 46.05 9.02
C PHE A 3 -22.45 45.26 9.13
N ILE A 4 -21.50 45.77 9.92
CA ILE A 4 -20.21 45.12 10.17
C ILE A 4 -20.41 43.82 10.97
N ASN A 5 -21.30 43.84 11.96
CA ASN A 5 -21.62 42.65 12.77
C ASN A 5 -22.21 41.51 11.91
N VAL A 6 -23.13 41.84 10.99
CA VAL A 6 -23.74 40.86 10.07
C VAL A 6 -22.71 40.25 9.11
N ILE A 7 -21.80 41.07 8.57
CA ILE A 7 -20.72 40.57 7.67
C ILE A 7 -19.78 39.63 8.45
N PHE A 8 -19.39 40.03 9.67
CA PHE A 8 -18.53 39.23 10.53
C PHE A 8 -19.19 37.88 10.86
N GLN A 9 -20.47 37.89 11.26
CA GLN A 9 -21.21 36.67 11.58
C GLN A 9 -21.31 35.72 10.37
N LYS A 10 -21.57 36.24 9.16
CA LYS A 10 -21.59 35.44 7.93
C LYS A 10 -20.22 34.86 7.60
N SER A 11 -19.15 35.64 7.76
CA SER A 11 -17.78 35.16 7.54
C SER A 11 -17.40 34.06 8.52
N LEU A 12 -17.77 34.22 9.79
CA LEU A 12 -17.53 33.22 10.84
C LEU A 12 -18.29 31.91 10.55
N GLN A 13 -19.56 31.98 10.15
CA GLN A 13 -20.32 30.79 9.75
C GLN A 13 -19.71 30.10 8.53
N LYS A 14 -19.26 30.88 7.54
CA LYS A 14 -18.58 30.34 6.35
C LYS A 14 -17.28 29.63 6.72
N GLU A 15 -16.47 30.22 7.59
CA GLU A 15 -15.22 29.61 8.08
C GLU A 15 -15.50 28.33 8.86
N LYS A 16 -16.46 28.36 9.79
CA LYS A 16 -16.85 27.18 10.57
C LYS A 16 -17.28 26.02 9.67
N LYS A 17 -18.16 26.28 8.69
CA LYS A 17 -18.61 25.28 7.72
C LYS A 17 -17.44 24.71 6.90
N ARG A 18 -16.49 25.57 6.49
CA ARG A 18 -15.29 25.12 5.77
C ARG A 18 -14.42 24.20 6.61
N THR A 19 -14.20 24.55 7.87
CA THR A 19 -13.39 23.75 8.79
C THR A 19 -14.06 22.41 9.11
N GLU A 20 -15.38 22.38 9.27
CA GLU A 20 -16.15 21.15 9.41
C GLU A 20 -16.03 20.26 8.17
N ASN A 21 -16.21 20.81 6.96
CA ASN A 21 -16.07 20.08 5.71
C ASN A 21 -14.67 19.46 5.53
N ALA A 22 -13.62 20.25 5.77
CA ALA A 22 -12.23 19.78 5.67
C ALA A 22 -11.94 18.67 6.70
N ASN A 23 -12.47 18.81 7.92
CA ASN A 23 -12.33 17.76 8.93
C ASN A 23 -13.01 16.47 8.51
N THR A 24 -14.22 16.54 7.95
CA THR A 24 -14.93 15.37 7.41
C THR A 24 -14.16 14.72 6.25
N ALA A 25 -13.58 15.50 5.34
CA ALA A 25 -12.76 14.97 4.25
C ALA A 25 -11.50 14.25 4.78
N ASN A 26 -10.80 14.85 5.75
CA ASN A 26 -9.62 14.24 6.37
C ASN A 26 -9.96 12.93 7.11
N VAL A 27 -11.07 12.88 7.84
CA VAL A 27 -11.52 11.65 8.52
C VAL A 27 -11.78 10.52 7.52
N LYS A 28 -12.42 10.84 6.38
CA LYS A 28 -12.64 9.86 5.31
C LYS A 28 -11.32 9.39 4.69
N LEU A 29 -10.42 10.32 4.36
CA LEU A 29 -9.11 10.00 3.82
C LEU A 29 -8.35 9.06 4.77
N LEU A 30 -8.27 9.39 6.06
CA LEU A 30 -7.60 8.55 7.05
C LEU A 30 -8.22 7.15 7.15
N HIS A 31 -9.55 7.06 7.08
CA HIS A 31 -10.25 5.78 7.08
C HIS A 31 -9.91 4.93 5.84
N GLU A 32 -9.96 5.53 4.65
CA GLU A 32 -9.60 4.87 3.39
C GLU A 32 -8.12 4.42 3.38
N CYS A 33 -7.22 5.29 3.85
CA CYS A 33 -5.81 4.94 3.99
C CYS A 33 -5.61 3.78 4.97
N GLY A 34 -6.33 3.77 6.10
CA GLY A 34 -6.31 2.65 7.04
C GLY A 34 -6.76 1.34 6.41
N LEU A 35 -7.83 1.38 5.60
CA LEU A 35 -8.32 0.20 4.87
C LEU A 35 -7.28 -0.30 3.85
N LEU A 36 -6.68 0.59 3.07
CA LEU A 36 -5.64 0.24 2.10
C LEU A 36 -4.40 -0.34 2.79
N CYS A 37 -3.95 0.24 3.91
CA CYS A 37 -2.86 -0.29 4.72
C CYS A 37 -3.14 -1.73 5.19
N ASN A 38 -4.34 -1.97 5.72
CA ASN A 38 -4.76 -3.30 6.17
C ASN A 38 -4.77 -4.30 5.02
N ARG A 39 -5.40 -3.94 3.90
CA ARG A 39 -5.44 -4.81 2.70
C ARG A 39 -4.05 -5.09 2.14
N LEU A 40 -3.15 -4.11 2.17
CA LEU A 40 -1.77 -4.32 1.77
C LEU A 40 -1.07 -5.29 2.73
N GLN A 41 -1.30 -5.15 4.04
CA GLN A 41 -0.82 -6.09 5.06
C GLN A 41 -1.29 -7.54 4.78
N GLU A 42 -2.55 -7.73 4.42
CA GLU A 42 -3.13 -9.03 4.06
C GLU A 42 -2.52 -9.64 2.79
N CYS A 43 -1.87 -8.84 1.95
CA CYS A 43 -1.13 -9.38 0.80
C CYS A 43 0.21 -10.01 1.19
N SER A 44 0.65 -9.89 2.45
CA SER A 44 1.93 -10.44 2.92
C SER A 44 1.86 -11.96 3.05
N VAL A 45 2.96 -12.64 2.74
CA VAL A 45 3.06 -14.10 2.83
C VAL A 45 2.69 -14.63 4.22
N ASN A 46 3.07 -13.95 5.31
CA ASN A 46 2.68 -14.36 6.67
C ASN A 46 1.15 -14.44 6.85
N PHE A 47 0.42 -13.47 6.30
CA PHE A 47 -1.04 -13.46 6.40
C PHE A 47 -1.67 -14.53 5.51
N LEU A 48 -1.09 -14.79 4.34
CA LEU A 48 -1.52 -15.89 3.45
C LEU A 48 -1.37 -17.25 4.13
N ILE A 49 -0.28 -17.46 4.87
CA ILE A 49 -0.03 -18.69 5.63
C ILE A 49 -1.04 -18.81 6.79
N GLU A 50 -1.32 -17.74 7.54
CA GLU A 50 -2.30 -17.75 8.64
C GLU A 50 -3.74 -17.97 8.15
N GLU A 51 -4.10 -17.44 6.98
CA GLU A 51 -5.42 -17.65 6.35
C GLU A 51 -5.57 -19.09 5.81
N GLU A 52 -4.46 -19.66 5.32
CA GLU A 52 -4.36 -21.05 4.87
C GLU A 52 -4.10 -22.06 5.99
N ASP A 53 -3.89 -21.67 7.26
CA ASP A 53 -3.69 -22.60 8.40
C ASP A 53 -4.94 -23.48 8.71
N LYS A 54 -6.04 -23.28 7.97
CA LYS A 54 -7.21 -24.20 7.89
C LYS A 54 -7.06 -25.31 6.85
N LEU A 55 -6.03 -25.25 6.02
CA LEU A 55 -5.64 -26.11 4.90
C LEU A 55 -4.12 -26.21 4.92
N ILE A 56 -3.56 -27.09 5.77
CA ILE A 56 -2.12 -27.30 5.99
C ILE A 56 -1.32 -27.19 4.66
N VAL A 57 -0.75 -26.01 4.39
CA VAL A 57 0.25 -25.83 3.34
C VAL A 57 1.59 -26.00 4.05
N ASP A 58 2.21 -27.16 3.84
CA ASP A 58 3.57 -27.39 4.31
C ASP A 58 4.50 -26.45 3.51
N THR A 59 4.75 -25.24 4.01
CA THR A 59 5.72 -24.28 3.43
C THR A 59 7.17 -24.80 3.45
N SER A 60 7.37 -26.06 3.81
CA SER A 60 8.62 -26.79 3.72
C SER A 60 9.03 -27.09 2.27
N SER A 61 8.08 -27.07 1.32
CA SER A 61 8.38 -27.22 -0.10
C SER A 61 8.76 -25.88 -0.74
N PRO A 62 9.88 -25.81 -1.50
CA PRO A 62 10.24 -24.64 -2.28
C PRO A 62 9.18 -24.24 -3.31
N SER A 63 8.40 -25.20 -3.85
CA SER A 63 7.35 -24.89 -4.83
C SER A 63 6.20 -24.11 -4.20
N ASP A 64 5.74 -24.55 -3.02
CA ASP A 64 4.61 -23.93 -2.34
C ASP A 64 4.97 -22.51 -1.88
N ALA A 65 6.23 -22.30 -1.45
CA ALA A 65 6.75 -20.96 -1.14
C ALA A 65 6.77 -20.03 -2.38
N ILE A 66 7.09 -20.56 -3.57
CA ILE A 66 7.07 -19.79 -4.83
C ILE A 66 5.63 -19.39 -5.20
N ASP A 67 4.67 -20.30 -5.03
CA ASP A 67 3.26 -20.05 -5.32
C ASP A 67 2.67 -18.99 -4.37
N LEU A 68 3.04 -19.04 -3.08
CA LEU A 68 2.66 -18.01 -2.10
C LEU A 68 3.24 -16.63 -2.44
N LEU A 69 4.51 -16.55 -2.84
CA LEU A 69 5.15 -15.30 -3.27
C LEU A 69 4.47 -14.75 -4.53
N THR A 70 4.13 -15.62 -5.48
CA THR A 70 3.41 -15.25 -6.71
C THR A 70 2.02 -14.72 -6.38
N THR A 71 1.31 -15.38 -5.47
CA THR A 71 -0.02 -14.96 -5.00
C THR A 71 0.05 -13.61 -4.29
N SER A 72 1.04 -13.41 -3.42
CA SER A 72 1.33 -12.13 -2.77
C SER A 72 1.54 -11.02 -3.80
N ASP A 73 2.42 -11.23 -4.78
CA ASP A 73 2.73 -10.25 -5.82
C ASP A 73 1.52 -9.88 -6.69
N ASN A 74 0.66 -10.86 -7.00
CA ASN A 74 -0.58 -10.67 -7.74
C ASN A 74 -1.59 -9.85 -6.92
N ARG A 75 -1.78 -10.18 -5.63
CA ARG A 75 -2.67 -9.43 -4.73
C ARG A 75 -2.20 -7.98 -4.56
N ILE A 76 -0.90 -7.75 -4.39
CA ILE A 76 -0.31 -6.40 -4.32
C ILE A 76 -0.59 -5.63 -5.63
N GLY A 77 -0.39 -6.28 -6.78
CA GLY A 77 -0.65 -5.67 -8.09
C GLY A 77 -2.11 -5.23 -8.27
N LEU A 78 -3.06 -6.08 -7.86
CA LEU A 78 -4.49 -5.77 -7.92
C LEU A 78 -4.86 -4.62 -6.98
N LEU A 79 -4.36 -4.63 -5.74
CA LEU A 79 -4.61 -3.57 -4.78
C LEU A 79 -4.11 -2.21 -5.27
N LEU A 80 -2.94 -2.17 -5.91
CA LEU A 80 -2.41 -0.94 -6.50
C LEU A 80 -3.30 -0.41 -7.63
N ALA A 81 -3.79 -1.29 -8.51
CA ALA A 81 -4.68 -0.89 -9.58
C ALA A 81 -6.01 -0.34 -9.05
N GLU A 82 -6.58 -0.99 -8.03
CA GLU A 82 -7.81 -0.52 -7.38
C GLU A 82 -7.62 0.84 -6.70
N ALA A 83 -6.51 1.03 -5.97
CA ALA A 83 -6.19 2.32 -5.34
C ALA A 83 -6.04 3.45 -6.37
N GLN A 84 -5.46 3.16 -7.54
CA GLN A 84 -5.33 4.13 -8.63
C GLN A 84 -6.69 4.51 -9.23
N LEU A 85 -7.59 3.55 -9.42
CA LEU A 85 -8.96 3.82 -9.89
C LEU A 85 -9.75 4.67 -8.88
N LEU A 86 -9.65 4.34 -7.59
CA LEU A 86 -10.29 5.13 -6.53
C LEU A 86 -9.79 6.58 -6.50
N ALA A 87 -8.48 6.79 -6.68
CA ALA A 87 -7.91 8.14 -6.76
C ALA A 87 -8.47 8.92 -7.96
N GLN A 88 -8.59 8.26 -9.12
CA GLN A 88 -9.13 8.87 -10.33
C GLN A 88 -10.62 9.23 -10.22
N ASP A 89 -11.42 8.36 -9.60
CA ASP A 89 -12.86 8.62 -9.37
C ASP A 89 -13.07 9.85 -8.46
N ILE A 90 -12.21 10.05 -7.46
CA ILE A 90 -12.24 11.22 -6.59
C ILE A 90 -11.88 12.48 -7.36
N GLU A 91 -10.81 12.47 -8.17
CA GLU A 91 -10.42 13.61 -9.01
C GLU A 91 -11.55 14.01 -9.98
N ASN A 92 -12.20 13.03 -10.61
CA ASN A 92 -13.32 13.26 -11.52
C ASN A 92 -14.53 13.88 -10.79
N ALA A 93 -14.83 13.44 -9.56
CA ALA A 93 -15.92 14.00 -8.78
C ALA A 93 -15.66 15.46 -8.36
N VAL A 94 -14.40 15.80 -8.03
CA VAL A 94 -14.00 17.17 -7.66
C VAL A 94 -14.04 18.10 -8.88
N ALA A 95 -13.64 17.64 -10.06
CA ALA A 95 -13.66 18.42 -11.29
C ALA A 95 -15.08 18.87 -11.72
N VAL A 96 -16.13 18.13 -11.33
CA VAL A 96 -17.54 18.49 -11.61
C VAL A 96 -18.06 19.56 -10.65
N ASP A 97 -17.51 19.66 -9.43
CA ASP A 97 -17.97 20.61 -8.40
C ASP A 97 -17.27 21.98 -8.50
N ASP A 98 -16.07 22.03 -9.10
CA ASP A 98 -15.22 23.24 -9.21
C ASP A 98 -15.71 24.28 -10.23
N ASP A 99 -16.78 23.99 -11.01
CA ASP A 99 -17.40 24.96 -11.93
C ASP A 99 -18.12 26.11 -11.18
N PHE A 100 -18.26 26.04 -9.85
CA PHE A 100 -19.11 26.98 -9.11
C PHE A 100 -18.45 27.98 -8.14
N HIS A 101 -17.21 27.85 -7.66
CA HIS A 101 -16.69 28.83 -6.68
C HIS A 101 -15.19 29.18 -6.78
N SER A 102 -14.93 30.34 -7.37
CA SER A 102 -13.61 30.99 -7.38
C SER A 102 -13.16 31.43 -5.97
N ASN A 103 -11.92 31.05 -5.61
CA ASN A 103 -10.97 31.59 -4.61
C ASN A 103 -10.39 30.55 -3.61
N GLU A 104 -10.36 29.26 -3.97
CA GLU A 104 -9.92 28.13 -3.11
C GLU A 104 -8.49 27.61 -3.38
N GLY A 105 -7.72 28.26 -4.27
CA GLY A 105 -6.51 27.69 -4.87
C GLY A 105 -5.24 27.52 -4.01
N ASP A 106 -5.27 27.80 -2.69
CA ASP A 106 -4.08 27.65 -1.81
C ASP A 106 -4.21 26.53 -0.79
N ARG A 107 -5.43 26.23 -0.30
CA ARG A 107 -5.66 25.15 0.68
C ARG A 107 -6.01 23.81 0.01
N THR A 108 -6.65 23.84 -1.16
CA THR A 108 -6.84 22.63 -1.99
C THR A 108 -5.49 21.99 -2.33
N LYS A 109 -4.46 22.81 -2.59
CA LYS A 109 -3.09 22.33 -2.81
C LYS A 109 -2.49 21.57 -1.63
N THR A 110 -2.78 21.97 -0.40
CA THR A 110 -2.24 21.30 0.80
C THR A 110 -2.97 19.99 1.10
N GLU A 111 -4.30 19.96 0.92
CA GLU A 111 -5.09 18.72 1.05
C GLU A 111 -4.72 17.70 -0.04
N ASP A 112 -4.57 18.17 -1.27
CA ASP A 112 -4.09 17.38 -2.41
C ASP A 112 -2.65 16.88 -2.18
N GLY A 113 -1.78 17.72 -1.63
CA GLY A 113 -0.42 17.33 -1.25
C GLY A 113 -0.36 16.23 -0.18
N LEU A 114 -1.24 16.27 0.82
CA LEU A 114 -1.33 15.20 1.83
C LEU A 114 -1.85 13.90 1.24
N ARG A 115 -2.91 13.97 0.43
CA ARG A 115 -3.47 12.80 -0.28
C ARG A 115 -2.40 12.15 -1.15
N LYS A 116 -1.67 12.96 -1.92
CA LYS A 116 -0.56 12.51 -2.75
C LYS A 116 0.55 11.85 -1.93
N MET A 117 0.99 12.48 -0.84
CA MET A 117 2.03 11.92 0.03
C MET A 117 1.65 10.54 0.57
N VAL A 118 0.40 10.35 1.00
CA VAL A 118 -0.06 9.05 1.52
C VAL A 118 -0.12 8.00 0.41
N THR A 119 -0.62 8.36 -0.77
CA THR A 119 -0.63 7.48 -1.93
C THR A 119 0.79 7.05 -2.31
N ASP A 120 1.73 7.99 -2.37
CA ASP A 120 3.13 7.72 -2.71
C ASP A 120 3.76 6.74 -1.70
N ILE A 121 3.53 6.94 -0.39
CA ILE A 121 4.02 6.04 0.67
C ILE A 121 3.45 4.62 0.51
N LEU A 122 2.16 4.48 0.20
CA LEU A 122 1.52 3.18 0.00
C LEU A 122 2.07 2.47 -1.24
N VAL A 123 2.27 3.21 -2.34
CA VAL A 123 2.85 2.70 -3.59
C VAL A 123 4.29 2.23 -3.35
N ASP A 124 5.09 3.02 -2.66
CA ASP A 124 6.47 2.67 -2.31
C ASP A 124 6.50 1.42 -1.41
N ASN A 125 5.61 1.33 -0.41
CA ASN A 125 5.53 0.16 0.45
C ASN A 125 5.19 -1.12 -0.34
N ALA A 126 4.21 -1.03 -1.25
CA ALA A 126 3.85 -2.13 -2.13
C ALA A 126 5.03 -2.54 -3.03
N ARG A 127 5.75 -1.57 -3.59
CA ARG A 127 6.95 -1.81 -4.41
C ARG A 127 8.05 -2.52 -3.63
N LEU A 128 8.33 -2.08 -2.41
CA LEU A 128 9.32 -2.69 -1.52
C LEU A 128 8.96 -4.14 -1.22
N ARG A 129 7.69 -4.45 -0.96
CA ARG A 129 7.25 -5.84 -0.74
C ARG A 129 7.46 -6.72 -1.96
N LYS A 130 7.11 -6.23 -3.17
CA LYS A 130 7.40 -6.97 -4.42
C LYS A 130 8.90 -7.18 -4.64
N GLN A 131 9.73 -6.20 -4.29
CA GLN A 131 11.19 -6.34 -4.37
C GLN A 131 11.70 -7.42 -3.40
N ILE A 132 11.20 -7.44 -2.17
CA ILE A 132 11.52 -8.49 -1.19
C ILE A 132 11.09 -9.86 -1.71
N ASN A 133 9.85 -9.98 -2.22
CA ASN A 133 9.35 -11.22 -2.80
C ASN A 133 10.24 -11.72 -3.95
N SER A 134 10.67 -10.82 -4.83
CA SER A 134 11.61 -11.15 -5.91
C SER A 134 12.96 -11.64 -5.40
N VAL A 135 13.52 -11.01 -4.35
CA VAL A 135 14.80 -11.45 -3.76
C VAL A 135 14.67 -12.84 -3.14
N ILE A 136 13.59 -13.12 -2.41
CA ILE A 136 13.31 -14.44 -1.83
C ILE A 136 13.15 -15.48 -2.95
N LEU A 137 12.38 -15.16 -3.99
CA LEU A 137 12.19 -16.03 -5.15
C LEU A 137 13.52 -16.36 -5.84
N CYS A 138 14.43 -15.39 -5.98
CA CYS A 138 15.77 -15.64 -6.52
C CYS A 138 16.55 -16.62 -5.62
N ALA A 139 16.52 -16.44 -4.30
CA ALA A 139 17.21 -17.32 -3.35
C ALA A 139 16.66 -18.76 -3.39
N LEU A 140 15.34 -18.92 -3.46
CA LEU A 140 14.70 -20.24 -3.59
C LEU A 140 15.11 -20.94 -4.89
N ASN A 141 15.10 -20.22 -6.01
CA ASN A 141 15.50 -20.77 -7.31
C ASN A 141 17.00 -21.11 -7.37
N THR A 142 17.87 -20.40 -6.65
CA THR A 142 19.30 -20.76 -6.57
C THR A 142 19.52 -22.04 -5.76
N ASN A 143 18.77 -22.25 -4.67
CA ASN A 143 18.87 -23.47 -3.88
C ASN A 143 18.33 -24.68 -4.65
N ALA A 144 17.19 -24.53 -5.33
CA ALA A 144 16.60 -25.60 -6.16
C ALA A 144 17.44 -26.01 -7.37
N LYS A 145 18.40 -25.17 -7.80
CA LYS A 145 19.38 -25.51 -8.86
C LYS A 145 20.59 -26.25 -8.28
N ALA A 146 21.06 -25.86 -7.09
CA ALA A 146 22.15 -26.57 -6.40
C ALA A 146 21.80 -28.03 -6.13
N GLU A 147 20.56 -28.32 -5.70
CA GLU A 147 20.09 -29.70 -5.45
C GLU A 147 19.99 -30.57 -6.72
N LYS A 148 19.92 -29.96 -7.91
CA LYS A 148 19.86 -30.69 -9.19
C LYS A 148 21.22 -30.97 -9.81
N ASP A 149 22.25 -30.26 -9.37
CA ASP A 149 23.63 -30.40 -9.85
C ASP A 149 24.48 -31.27 -8.90
N GLU A 150 23.89 -31.83 -7.84
CA GLU A 150 24.55 -32.72 -6.85
C GLU A 150 24.63 -34.21 -7.27
N ASP A 151 24.29 -34.55 -8.53
CA ASP A 151 24.48 -35.90 -9.09
C ASP A 151 25.93 -36.20 -9.57
N GLU A 152 26.90 -35.29 -9.35
CA GLU A 152 28.34 -35.58 -9.53
C GLU A 152 29.12 -35.26 -8.25
N ASP A 153 29.79 -36.29 -7.72
CA ASP A 153 30.63 -36.31 -6.51
C ASP A 153 31.45 -35.03 -6.26
N GLU A 154 31.01 -34.14 -5.36
CA GLU A 154 31.89 -33.37 -4.47
C GLU A 154 31.09 -32.70 -3.35
N VAL A 155 31.56 -32.84 -2.10
CA VAL A 155 30.99 -32.16 -0.92
C VAL A 155 31.27 -30.66 -1.04
N VAL A 156 30.40 -29.94 -1.75
CA VAL A 156 30.48 -28.48 -1.88
C VAL A 156 29.95 -27.84 -0.59
N PRO A 157 30.73 -26.99 0.10
CA PRO A 157 30.26 -26.36 1.32
C PRO A 157 29.11 -25.40 0.99
N LEU A 158 27.97 -25.56 1.69
CA LEU A 158 26.82 -24.66 1.62
C LEU A 158 27.29 -23.20 1.55
N ARG A 159 27.13 -22.56 0.40
CA ARG A 159 27.46 -21.15 0.23
C ARG A 159 26.48 -20.34 1.08
N LYS A 160 26.93 -19.94 2.28
CA LYS A 160 26.22 -18.98 3.13
C LYS A 160 25.90 -17.73 2.32
N THR A 161 24.64 -17.60 1.91
CA THR A 161 24.16 -16.40 1.22
C THR A 161 24.05 -15.26 2.22
N VAL A 162 24.03 -14.02 1.74
CA VAL A 162 23.85 -12.86 2.62
C VAL A 162 22.51 -12.96 3.37
N LEU A 163 21.48 -13.56 2.75
CA LEU A 163 20.20 -13.85 3.37
C LEU A 163 20.28 -14.80 4.57
N SER A 164 21.14 -15.83 4.50
CA SER A 164 21.25 -16.80 5.61
C SER A 164 21.72 -16.14 6.91
N LYS A 165 22.50 -15.06 6.82
CA LYS A 165 22.93 -14.27 8.00
C LYS A 165 21.81 -13.44 8.62
N PHE A 166 20.78 -13.08 7.86
CA PHE A 166 19.63 -12.29 8.34
C PHE A 166 18.52 -13.17 8.93
N LEU A 167 18.50 -14.45 8.58
CA LEU A 167 17.52 -15.41 9.11
C LEU A 167 18.01 -16.13 10.38
N GLU A 168 19.32 -16.08 10.66
CA GLU A 168 19.95 -16.63 11.87
C GLU A 168 19.92 -15.67 13.09
N SER A 169 19.38 -14.45 12.93
CA SER A 169 19.38 -13.39 13.96
C SER A 169 18.03 -13.21 14.67
#